data_AF-A0ABD5SXA1-F1
#
_entry.id   AF-A0ABD5SXA1-F1
#
_cell.length_a   1.000
_cell.length_b   1.000
_cell.length_c   1.000
_cell.angle_alpha   90.00
_cell.angle_beta   90.00
_cell.angle_gamma   90.00
#
_symmetry.space_group_name_H-M   'P 1'
#
loop_
_entity.id
_entity.type
_entity.pdbx_description
1 polymer ?
#
loop_
_entity_poly.entity_id
_entity_poly.type
_entity_poly.pdbx_seq_one_letter_code
_entity_poly.pdbx_strand_id
1 'polypeptide(L)'
;GRAFVTAPLVGTETNLADGEQGEIERAVLDDLGLEPADFDLPGEFHSTGTRRAMLLRTDLSLEAEPLTLEFALPKGSYATVVLREYLKVDPVDLG
;
A
#
# COMPACT_ATOMS: atom_id res chain seq x y z
N GLY A 1 21.29 7.27 -4.68
CA GLY A 1 19.86 7.43 -4.99
C GLY A 1 19.03 6.79 -3.88
N ARG A 2 17.78 7.21 -3.69
CA ARG A 2 16.86 6.57 -2.74
C ARG A 2 16.19 5.39 -3.45
N ALA A 3 16.12 4.23 -2.79
CA ALA A 3 15.41 3.06 -3.28
C ALA A 3 14.36 2.64 -2.24
N PHE A 4 13.23 2.13 -2.71
CA PHE A 4 12.11 1.69 -1.87
C PHE A 4 11.69 0.29 -2.31
N VAL A 5 11.30 -0.54 -1.33
CA VAL A 5 10.58 -1.78 -1.62
C VAL A 5 9.17 -1.40 -2.08
N THR A 6 8.72 -2.02 -3.17
CA THR A 6 7.43 -1.71 -3.79
C THR A 6 6.60 -2.96 -4.02
N ALA A 7 5.28 -2.80 -3.98
CA ALA A 7 4.30 -3.79 -4.43
C ALA A 7 3.61 -3.26 -5.69
N PRO A 8 3.10 -4.15 -6.55
CA PRO A 8 2.32 -3.75 -7.71
C PRO A 8 0.95 -3.21 -7.29
N LEU A 9 0.56 -2.09 -7.89
CA LEU A 9 -0.83 -1.76 -8.13
C LEU A 9 -1.16 -2.32 -9.52
N VAL A 10 -1.89 -3.43 -9.54
CA VAL A 10 -1.98 -4.29 -10.72
C VAL A 10 -2.78 -3.62 -11.84
N GLY A 11 -2.40 -3.93 -13.07
CA GLY A 11 -2.95 -3.42 -14.31
C GLY A 11 -2.30 -4.11 -15.51
N THR A 12 -2.75 -3.79 -16.72
CA THR A 12 -2.42 -4.51 -17.96
C THR A 12 -0.93 -4.58 -18.27
N GLU A 13 -0.13 -3.60 -17.86
CA GLU A 13 1.32 -3.51 -18.09
C GLU A 13 2.15 -3.81 -16.83
N THR A 14 1.54 -4.44 -15.82
CA THR A 14 2.23 -4.71 -14.55
C THR A 14 3.32 -5.76 -14.72
N ASN A 15 4.56 -5.34 -14.48
CA ASN A 15 5.69 -6.24 -14.33
C ASN A 15 5.76 -6.73 -12.87
N LEU A 16 5.44 -8.01 -12.67
CA LEU A 16 5.65 -8.67 -11.38
C LEU A 16 7.15 -8.86 -11.13
N ALA A 17 7.51 -8.93 -9.85
CA ALA A 17 8.89 -9.15 -9.44
C ALA A 17 9.39 -10.54 -9.87
N ASP A 18 10.71 -10.69 -9.90
CA ASP A 18 11.36 -11.99 -10.05
C ASP A 18 11.56 -12.67 -8.68
N GLY A 19 11.91 -13.96 -8.71
CA GLY A 19 12.25 -14.73 -7.50
C GLY A 19 11.12 -14.83 -6.49
N GLU A 20 11.49 -14.88 -5.21
CA GLU A 20 10.57 -15.07 -4.07
C GLU A 20 9.50 -13.97 -4.00
N GLN A 21 9.87 -12.71 -4.25
CA GLN A 21 8.91 -11.60 -4.21
C GLN A 21 7.86 -11.75 -5.33
N GLY A 22 8.31 -12.20 -6.50
CA GLY A 22 7.42 -12.54 -7.61
C GLY A 22 6.49 -13.71 -7.31
N GLU A 23 6.98 -14.72 -6.60
CA GLU A 23 6.18 -15.87 -6.15
C GLU A 23 5.07 -15.43 -5.20
N ILE A 24 5.36 -14.51 -4.27
CA ILE A 24 4.36 -13.93 -3.38
C ILE A 24 3.33 -13.13 -4.19
N GLU A 25 3.78 -12.28 -5.12
CA GLU A 25 2.87 -11.48 -5.96
C GLU A 25 1.94 -12.37 -6.80
N ARG A 26 2.48 -13.43 -7.43
CA ARG A 26 1.70 -14.38 -8.22
C ARG A 26 0.72 -15.18 -7.35
N ALA A 27 1.15 -15.68 -6.19
CA ALA A 27 0.29 -16.45 -5.30
C ALA A 27 -0.94 -15.65 -4.84
N VAL A 28 -0.77 -14.36 -4.51
CA VAL A 28 -1.90 -13.49 -4.12
C VAL A 28 -2.89 -13.29 -5.27
N LEU A 29 -2.40 -13.19 -6.51
CA LEU A 29 -3.26 -13.06 -7.69
C LEU A 29 -3.99 -14.38 -7.99
N ASP A 30 -3.28 -15.51 -7.92
CA ASP A 30 -3.84 -16.84 -8.13
C ASP A 30 -4.94 -17.16 -7.10
N ASP A 31 -4.72 -16.80 -5.83
CA ASP A 31 -5.71 -16.97 -4.74
C ASP A 31 -7.01 -16.18 -4.99
N LEU A 32 -6.91 -15.08 -5.73
CA LEU A 32 -8.04 -14.23 -6.11
C LEU A 32 -8.59 -14.57 -7.51
N GLY A 33 -7.93 -15.45 -8.25
CA GLY A 33 -8.26 -15.78 -9.65
C GLY A 33 -8.13 -14.58 -10.58
N LEU A 34 -7.13 -13.73 -10.37
CA LEU A 34 -6.89 -12.50 -11.13
C LEU A 34 -5.63 -12.59 -11.99
N GLU A 35 -5.69 -12.00 -13.18
CA GLU A 35 -4.55 -11.81 -14.07
C GLU A 35 -4.45 -10.33 -14.50
N PRO A 36 -3.26 -9.83 -14.90
CA PRO A 36 -3.11 -8.46 -15.40
C PRO A 36 -4.09 -8.08 -16.53
N ALA A 37 -4.48 -9.06 -17.36
CA ALA A 37 -5.43 -8.87 -18.45
C ALA A 37 -6.85 -8.50 -17.96
N ASP A 38 -7.24 -8.86 -16.73
CA ASP A 38 -8.56 -8.51 -16.17
C ASP A 38 -8.74 -7.01 -15.95
N PHE A 39 -7.64 -6.25 -15.99
CA PHE A 39 -7.64 -4.79 -15.87
C PHE A 39 -7.75 -4.07 -17.22
N ASP A 40 -7.89 -4.81 -18.33
CA ASP A 40 -8.18 -4.23 -19.65
C ASP A 40 -9.68 -3.96 -19.82
N LEU A 41 -10.20 -3.06 -18.99
CA LEU A 41 -11.61 -2.67 -18.96
C LEU A 41 -11.84 -1.38 -19.77
N PRO A 42 -13.05 -1.12 -20.28
CA PRO A 42 -13.31 0.04 -21.12
C PRO A 42 -13.25 1.37 -20.36
N GLY A 43 -12.72 2.41 -21.02
CA GLY A 43 -12.77 3.79 -20.54
C GLY A 43 -12.01 4.02 -19.24
N GLU A 44 -12.63 4.70 -18.28
CA GLU A 44 -12.05 5.06 -16.98
C GLU A 44 -11.69 3.85 -16.09
N PHE A 45 -12.11 2.64 -16.49
CA PHE A 45 -11.79 1.40 -15.78
C PHE A 45 -10.52 0.72 -16.30
N HIS A 46 -9.98 1.17 -17.45
CA HIS A 46 -8.69 0.70 -17.93
C HIS A 46 -7.59 1.14 -16.96
N SER A 47 -6.73 0.20 -16.55
CA SER A 47 -5.56 0.51 -15.72
C SER A 47 -4.33 -0.22 -16.24
N THR A 48 -3.29 0.53 -16.57
CA THR A 48 -1.97 -0.04 -16.93
C THR A 48 -1.20 -0.53 -15.70
N GLY A 49 -1.59 -0.08 -14.51
CA GLY A 49 -0.93 -0.42 -13.26
C GLY A 49 0.29 0.46 -12.95
N THR A 50 0.83 0.30 -11.76
CA THR A 50 2.05 1.00 -11.32
C THR A 50 2.70 0.22 -10.17
N ARG A 51 3.84 0.70 -9.66
CA ARG A 51 4.43 0.15 -8.42
C ARG A 51 4.44 1.22 -7.34
N ARG A 52 4.00 0.85 -6.14
CA ARG A 52 3.88 1.77 -5.00
C ARG A 52 4.80 1.33 -3.87
N ALA A 53 5.46 2.29 -3.22
CA ALA A 53 6.23 2.03 -2.02
C ALA A 53 5.34 1.39 -0.95
N MET A 54 5.76 0.23 -0.42
CA MET A 54 4.97 -0.53 0.56
C MET A 54 5.09 0.04 1.97
N LEU A 55 6.21 0.69 2.27
CA LEU A 55 6.53 1.18 3.61
C LEU A 55 6.47 2.70 3.63
N LEU A 56 5.58 3.22 4.48
CA LEU A 56 5.54 4.62 4.88
C LEU A 56 6.49 4.81 6.07
N ARG A 57 7.49 5.68 5.92
CA ARG A 57 8.39 6.08 7.00
C ARG A 57 8.17 7.54 7.32
N THR A 58 8.08 7.87 8.60
CA THR A 58 7.99 9.22 9.11
C THR A 58 8.67 9.29 10.47
N ASP A 59 9.23 10.45 10.78
CA ASP A 59 9.65 10.76 12.14
C ASP A 59 8.39 11.03 12.97
N LEU A 60 8.37 10.50 14.19
CA LEU A 60 7.22 10.57 15.07
C LEU A 60 7.67 11.06 16.44
N SER A 61 7.05 12.13 16.92
CA SER A 61 7.08 12.50 18.33
C SER A 61 5.78 12.06 19.02
N LEU A 62 5.92 11.70 20.29
CA LEU A 62 4.81 11.27 21.13
C LEU A 62 4.91 11.96 22.49
N GLU A 63 3.79 12.56 22.91
CA GLU A 63 3.58 13.04 24.27
C GLU A 63 2.45 12.23 24.88
N ALA A 64 2.57 11.89 26.17
CA ALA A 64 1.55 11.17 26.92
C ALA A 64 0.83 12.13 27.88
N GLU A 65 -0.41 11.79 28.25
CA GLU A 65 -1.26 12.56 29.17
C GLU A 65 -1.56 14.03 28.78
N PRO A 66 -2.34 14.30 27.72
CA PRO A 66 -3.04 13.35 26.85
C PRO A 66 -2.13 12.83 25.73
N LEU A 67 -2.49 11.67 25.17
CA LEU A 67 -1.75 11.09 24.04
C LEU A 67 -1.81 12.03 22.82
N THR A 68 -0.66 12.59 22.46
CA THR A 68 -0.47 13.43 21.28
C THR A 68 0.61 12.81 20.39
N LEU A 69 0.29 12.62 19.11
CA LEU A 69 1.24 12.14 18.10
C LEU A 69 1.44 13.24 17.05
N GLU A 70 2.70 13.61 16.78
CA GLU A 70 3.04 14.56 15.72
C GLU A 70 4.00 13.91 14.72
N PHE A 71 3.64 13.99 13.44
CA PHE A 71 4.38 13.39 12.33
C PHE A 71 4.03 14.10 11.01
N ALA A 72 4.94 14.00 10.03
CA ALA A 72 4.74 14.56 8.70
C ALA A 72 4.61 13.44 7.65
N LEU A 73 3.62 13.55 6.76
CA LEU A 73 3.36 12.53 5.74
C LEU A 73 3.59 13.06 4.31
N PRO A 74 4.15 12.25 3.40
CA PRO A 74 4.15 12.57 1.98
C PRO A 74 2.72 12.55 1.43
N LYS A 75 2.49 13.37 0.39
CA LYS A 75 1.18 13.44 -0.29
C LYS A 75 0.72 12.05 -0.73
N GLY A 76 -0.57 11.79 -0.57
CA GLY A 76 -1.18 10.48 -0.89
C GLY A 76 -0.99 9.40 0.18
N SER A 77 -0.48 9.75 1.36
CA SER A 77 -0.46 8.90 2.55
C SER A 77 -1.55 9.33 3.54
N TYR A 78 -1.99 8.41 4.39
CA TYR A 78 -3.10 8.62 5.32
C TYR A 78 -2.61 8.51 6.76
N ALA A 79 -2.99 9.48 7.61
CA ALA A 79 -2.65 9.48 9.04
C ALA A 79 -3.16 8.21 9.75
N THR A 80 -4.29 7.68 9.31
CA THR A 80 -4.88 6.43 9.83
C THR A 80 -3.95 5.23 9.69
N VAL A 81 -3.07 5.18 8.68
CA VAL A 81 -2.09 4.10 8.54
C VAL A 81 -1.03 4.16 9.64
N VAL A 82 -0.62 5.36 10.06
CA VAL A 82 0.27 5.52 11.23
C VAL A 82 -0.48 5.17 12.51
N LEU A 83 -1.68 5.73 12.71
CA LEU A 83 -2.47 5.49 13.92
C LEU A 83 -2.85 4.02 14.12
N ARG A 84 -3.10 3.27 13.03
CA ARG A 84 -3.33 1.82 13.08
C ARG A 84 -2.22 1.08 13.81
N GLU A 85 -0.97 1.53 13.67
CA GLU A 85 0.17 0.89 14.34
C GLU A 85 0.29 1.21 15.83
N TYR A 86 -0.44 2.20 16.34
CA TYR A 86 -0.46 2.56 17.76
C TYR A 86 -1.74 2.12 18.46
N LEU A 87 -2.90 2.37 17.85
CA LEU A 87 -4.19 2.14 18.48
C LEU A 87 -4.60 0.67 18.47
N LYS A 88 -4.22 -0.08 17.41
CA LYS A 88 -4.51 -1.52 17.26
C LYS A 88 -5.99 -1.89 17.46
N VAL A 89 -6.89 -0.97 17.12
CA VAL A 89 -8.35 -1.17 17.10
C VAL A 89 -8.85 -1.29 15.65
N ASP A 90 -10.09 -1.74 15.48
CA ASP A 90 -10.73 -1.71 14.16
C ASP A 90 -10.89 -0.25 13.71
N PRO A 91 -10.51 0.11 12.47
CA PRO A 91 -10.67 1.47 11.99
C PRO A 91 -12.14 1.94 11.95
N VAL A 92 -13.13 1.04 11.87
CA VAL A 92 -14.56 1.40 11.94
C VAL A 92 -14.95 1.91 13.33
N ASP A 93 -14.24 1.48 14.38
CA ASP A 93 -14.47 1.93 15.76
C ASP A 93 -13.90 3.35 16.02
N LEU A 94 -13.17 3.94 15.05
CA LEU A 94 -12.53 5.26 15.18
C LEU A 94 -13.42 6.44 14.72
N GLY A 95 -14.60 6.17 14.13
CA GLY A 95 -15.59 7.18 13.71
C GLY A 95 -15.76 7.36 12.20
#